data_AF-A0A8T4M6M0-F1
#
_entry.id   AF-A0A8T4M6M0-F1
#
_cell.length_a   1.000
_cell.length_b   1.000
_cell.length_c   1.000
_cell.angle_alpha   90.00
_cell.angle_beta   90.00
_cell.angle_gamma   90.00
#
_symmetry.space_group_name_H-M   'P 1'
#
loop_
_entity.id
_entity.type
_entity.pdbx_description
1 polymer ?
#
loop_
_entity_poly.entity_id
_entity_poly.type
_entity_poly.pdbx_seq_one_letter_code
_entity_poly.pdbx_strand_id
1 'polypeptide(L)'
;MKVVNKNQDKKGRTHLKLFTLALILSIFIFLFGVLLGNYIATQQLNIFKQTEEKFLVYLTALEMRDSILAEEDLCLTNIKDLFEEKVKLGQMLTELERRLGKEDKQVMDKKEIYELLEIKTLQNLENIKQKCDKNFDIILFFYTNKKEDPKGSIYGGDDQGKILDQIVYDTRDSNGKETVFVLVFDANSNNLATKALMQKYNITAVPSLVINGNRYNYTLKDDIELIIQKPSL
;
A
#
# COMPACT_ATOMS: atom_id res chain seq x y z
N MET A 1 80.31 -17.91 31.43
CA MET A 1 79.43 -17.13 32.32
C MET A 1 78.33 -16.51 31.46
N LYS A 2 77.13 -17.13 31.41
CA LYS A 2 76.01 -16.72 30.54
C LYS A 2 75.23 -15.58 31.20
N VAL A 3 75.32 -14.38 30.65
CA VAL A 3 74.44 -13.27 31.01
C VAL A 3 73.11 -13.49 30.30
N VAL A 4 72.13 -14.05 31.00
CA VAL A 4 70.76 -14.21 30.51
C VAL A 4 70.07 -12.84 30.59
N ASN A 5 69.75 -12.31 29.43
CA ASN A 5 69.18 -10.98 29.21
C ASN A 5 67.70 -10.94 29.63
N LYS A 6 67.45 -10.57 30.90
CA LYS A 6 66.11 -10.44 31.51
C LYS A 6 65.21 -9.35 30.91
N ASN A 7 65.70 -8.57 29.94
CA ASN A 7 64.96 -7.44 29.36
C ASN A 7 64.10 -7.78 28.13
N GLN A 8 64.24 -8.97 27.52
CA GLN A 8 63.40 -9.35 26.37
C GLN A 8 62.03 -9.91 26.78
N ASP A 9 61.90 -10.58 27.92
CA ASP A 9 60.63 -11.17 28.40
C ASP A 9 59.59 -10.13 28.85
N LYS A 10 60.04 -8.98 29.38
CA LYS A 10 59.11 -7.90 29.79
C LYS A 10 58.49 -7.18 28.59
N LYS A 11 59.19 -7.11 27.46
CA LYS A 11 58.73 -6.37 26.27
C LYS A 11 57.61 -7.12 25.53
N GLY A 12 57.71 -8.45 25.41
CA GLY A 12 56.67 -9.31 24.80
C GLY A 12 55.35 -9.33 25.58
N ARG A 13 55.40 -9.31 26.92
CA ARG A 13 54.21 -9.26 27.79
C ARG A 13 53.39 -7.98 27.64
N THR A 14 54.04 -6.85 27.35
CA THR A 14 53.38 -5.55 27.18
C THR A 14 52.63 -5.49 25.84
N HIS A 15 53.23 -6.01 24.76
CA HIS A 15 52.57 -6.12 23.47
C HIS A 15 51.38 -7.08 23.52
N LEU A 16 51.53 -8.23 24.20
CA LEU A 16 50.44 -9.20 24.35
C LEU A 16 49.22 -8.58 25.08
N LYS A 17 49.45 -7.83 26.16
CA LYS A 17 48.40 -7.11 26.89
C LYS A 17 47.71 -6.04 26.03
N LEU A 18 48.47 -5.34 25.19
CA LEU A 18 47.93 -4.34 24.26
C LEU A 18 47.02 -5.00 23.21
N PHE A 19 47.45 -6.13 22.64
CA PHE A 19 46.66 -6.90 21.69
C PHE A 19 45.39 -7.49 22.32
N THR A 20 45.46 -7.98 23.56
CA THR A 20 44.27 -8.46 24.29
C THR A 20 43.27 -7.33 24.55
N LEU A 21 43.75 -6.14 24.94
CA LEU A 21 42.88 -4.98 25.14
C LEU A 21 42.20 -4.54 23.84
N ALA A 22 42.94 -4.49 22.72
CA ALA A 22 42.40 -4.16 21.41
C ALA A 22 41.37 -5.19 20.92
N LEU A 23 41.59 -6.48 21.19
CA LEU A 23 40.65 -7.57 20.88
C LEU A 23 39.34 -7.38 21.66
N ILE A 24 39.41 -7.11 22.97
CA ILE A 24 38.24 -6.88 23.81
C ILE A 24 37.44 -5.67 23.32
N LEU A 25 38.13 -4.57 23.00
CA LEU A 25 37.49 -3.36 22.49
C LEU A 25 36.77 -3.64 21.14
N SER A 26 37.42 -4.39 20.25
CA SER A 26 36.86 -4.75 18.95
C SER A 26 35.64 -5.66 19.08
N ILE A 27 35.70 -6.66 19.97
CA ILE A 27 34.55 -7.53 20.29
C ILE A 27 33.40 -6.70 20.87
N PHE A 28 33.70 -5.74 21.73
CA PHE A 28 32.69 -4.87 22.33
C PHE A 28 31.99 -4.00 21.28
N ILE A 29 32.76 -3.35 20.40
CA ILE A 29 32.21 -2.54 19.30
C ILE A 29 31.40 -3.41 18.33
N PHE A 30 31.89 -4.62 18.00
CA PHE A 30 31.18 -5.55 17.14
C PHE A 30 29.85 -6.02 17.75
N LEU A 31 29.86 -6.45 19.01
CA LEU A 31 28.64 -6.85 19.73
C LEU A 31 27.65 -5.69 19.83
N PHE A 32 28.13 -4.49 20.13
CA PHE A 32 27.28 -3.31 20.19
C PHE A 32 26.64 -3.01 18.82
N GLY A 33 27.42 -3.08 17.74
CA GLY A 33 26.92 -2.92 16.38
C GLY A 33 25.87 -3.96 15.99
N VAL A 34 26.11 -5.24 16.31
CA VAL A 34 25.15 -6.33 16.04
C VAL A 34 23.86 -6.16 16.84
N LEU A 35 23.94 -5.78 18.12
CA LEU A 35 22.77 -5.54 18.96
C LEU A 35 21.95 -4.34 18.46
N LEU A 36 22.62 -3.25 18.11
CA LEU A 36 21.97 -2.05 17.57
C LEU A 36 21.32 -2.35 16.22
N GLY A 37 22.03 -3.07 15.33
CA GLY A 37 21.52 -3.50 14.04
C GLY A 37 20.28 -4.39 14.17
N ASN A 38 20.31 -5.38 15.07
CA ASN A 38 19.17 -6.25 15.33
C ASN A 38 17.99 -5.51 15.95
N TYR A 39 18.24 -4.55 16.85
CA TYR A 39 17.17 -3.70 17.41
C TYR A 39 16.48 -2.89 16.31
N ILE A 40 17.23 -2.29 15.38
CA ILE A 40 16.65 -1.53 14.27
C ILE A 40 15.90 -2.46 13.30
N ALA A 41 16.46 -3.63 12.97
CA ALA A 41 15.82 -4.59 12.06
C ALA A 41 14.49 -5.13 12.62
N THR A 42 14.45 -5.45 13.91
CA THR A 42 13.23 -5.95 14.57
C THR A 42 12.13 -4.89 14.64
N GLN A 43 12.47 -3.62 14.84
CA GLN A 43 11.47 -2.53 14.81
C GLN A 43 10.83 -2.36 13.42
N GLN A 44 11.62 -2.50 12.35
CA GLN A 44 11.07 -2.46 11.00
C GLN A 44 10.09 -3.63 10.78
N LEU A 45 10.49 -4.87 11.12
CA LEU A 45 9.63 -6.06 11.06
C LEU A 45 8.30 -5.92 11.80
N ASN A 46 8.29 -5.24 12.95
CA ASN A 46 7.07 -5.03 13.74
C ASN A 46 6.08 -4.08 13.07
N ILE A 47 6.54 -2.99 12.46
CA ILE A 47 5.67 -2.07 11.71
C ILE A 47 4.99 -2.79 10.54
N PHE A 48 5.72 -3.70 9.88
CA PHE A 48 5.19 -4.48 8.75
C PHE A 48 4.11 -5.48 9.17
N LYS A 49 4.34 -6.27 10.23
CA LYS A 49 3.33 -7.21 10.75
C LYS A 49 2.06 -6.48 11.19
N GLN A 50 2.22 -5.36 11.88
CA GLN A 50 1.09 -4.53 12.31
C GLN A 50 0.28 -3.99 11.12
N THR A 51 0.92 -3.74 9.98
CA THR A 51 0.23 -3.27 8.77
C THR A 51 -0.65 -4.36 8.19
N GLU A 52 -0.12 -5.58 8.05
CA GLU A 52 -0.88 -6.75 7.58
C GLU A 52 -2.07 -7.06 8.48
N GLU A 53 -1.83 -7.12 9.79
CA GLU A 53 -2.87 -7.38 10.79
C GLU A 53 -3.97 -6.33 10.71
N LYS A 54 -3.63 -5.05 10.55
CA LYS A 54 -4.62 -3.97 10.37
C LYS A 54 -5.46 -4.17 9.11
N PHE A 55 -4.85 -4.56 7.98
CA PHE A 55 -5.59 -4.84 6.76
C PHE A 55 -6.60 -5.97 6.94
N LEU A 56 -6.16 -7.09 7.53
CA LEU A 56 -7.01 -8.25 7.76
C LEU A 56 -8.12 -7.95 8.75
N VAL A 57 -7.80 -7.28 9.87
CA VAL A 57 -8.79 -6.82 10.85
C VAL A 57 -9.83 -5.94 10.19
N TYR A 58 -9.41 -5.00 9.34
CA TYR A 58 -10.33 -4.12 8.64
C TYR A 58 -11.22 -4.86 7.64
N LEU A 59 -10.65 -5.77 6.84
CA LEU A 59 -11.41 -6.61 5.92
C LEU A 59 -12.47 -7.45 6.67
N THR A 60 -12.07 -8.09 7.77
CA THR A 60 -12.98 -8.85 8.64
C THR A 60 -14.04 -7.95 9.27
N ALA A 61 -13.69 -6.72 9.68
CA ALA A 61 -14.64 -5.77 10.22
C ALA A 61 -15.70 -5.37 9.18
N LEU A 62 -15.32 -5.20 7.91
CA LEU A 62 -16.27 -4.96 6.82
C LEU A 62 -17.21 -6.13 6.61
N GLU A 63 -16.71 -7.37 6.60
CA GLU A 63 -17.53 -8.57 6.50
C GLU A 63 -18.52 -8.71 7.67
N MET A 64 -18.04 -8.47 8.90
CA MET A 64 -18.90 -8.49 10.09
C MET A 64 -19.96 -7.42 10.04
N ARG A 65 -19.59 -6.19 9.65
CA ARG A 65 -20.54 -5.08 9.51
C ARG A 65 -21.68 -5.45 8.55
N ASP A 66 -21.35 -6.02 7.40
CA ASP A 66 -22.35 -6.42 6.41
C ASP A 66 -23.29 -7.52 6.93
N SER A 67 -22.83 -8.36 7.88
CA SER A 67 -23.65 -9.37 8.55
C SER A 67 -24.53 -8.84 9.68
N ILE A 68 -24.15 -7.70 10.29
CA ILE A 68 -24.84 -7.10 11.44
C ILE A 68 -25.90 -6.09 10.99
N LEU A 69 -25.58 -5.27 10.00
CA LEU A 69 -26.48 -4.19 9.57
C LEU A 69 -27.68 -4.75 8.79
N ALA A 70 -28.89 -4.40 9.24
CA ALA A 70 -30.08 -4.55 8.43
C ALA A 70 -30.06 -3.56 7.26
N GLU A 71 -30.85 -3.81 6.21
CA GLU A 71 -30.86 -2.95 5.01
C GLU A 71 -31.18 -1.48 5.30
N GLU A 72 -32.02 -1.20 6.31
CA GLU A 72 -32.37 0.17 6.72
C GLU A 72 -31.17 0.92 7.35
N ASP A 73 -30.32 0.24 8.12
CA ASP A 73 -29.15 0.84 8.78
C ASP A 73 -27.98 1.07 7.81
N LEU A 74 -27.92 0.29 6.73
CA LEU A 74 -26.90 0.40 5.68
C LEU A 74 -26.95 1.78 5.00
N CYS A 75 -28.14 2.35 4.82
CA CYS A 75 -28.33 3.66 4.19
C CYS A 75 -28.04 4.85 5.11
N LEU A 76 -28.03 4.62 6.42
CA LEU A 76 -27.64 5.59 7.44
C LEU A 76 -26.12 5.60 7.67
N THR A 77 -25.42 4.58 7.18
CA THR A 77 -23.98 4.42 7.37
C THR A 77 -23.20 5.52 6.64
N ASN A 78 -22.25 6.13 7.34
CA ASN A 78 -21.40 7.15 6.80
C ASN A 78 -20.31 6.53 5.91
N ILE A 79 -20.40 6.75 4.59
CA ILE A 79 -19.40 6.28 3.62
C ILE A 79 -17.99 6.84 3.94
N LYS A 80 -17.91 7.99 4.61
CA LYS A 80 -16.64 8.58 5.05
C LYS A 80 -15.86 7.65 5.99
N ASP A 81 -16.53 6.95 6.89
CA ASP A 81 -15.87 6.08 7.87
C ASP A 81 -15.29 4.84 7.18
N LEU A 82 -15.91 4.39 6.08
CA LEU A 82 -15.39 3.34 5.20
C LEU A 82 -14.10 3.78 4.48
N PHE A 83 -13.93 5.08 4.20
CA PHE A 83 -12.77 5.56 3.45
C PHE A 83 -11.62 6.05 4.33
N GLU A 84 -11.86 6.53 5.55
CA GLU A 84 -10.78 7.03 6.42
C GLU A 84 -9.74 5.97 6.75
N GLU A 85 -10.16 4.74 7.07
CA GLU A 85 -9.23 3.65 7.37
C GLU A 85 -8.54 3.12 6.11
N LYS A 86 -9.28 3.00 5.00
CA LYS A 86 -8.70 2.69 3.67
C LYS A 86 -7.61 3.68 3.29
N VAL A 87 -7.84 4.99 3.45
CA VAL A 87 -6.87 6.05 3.10
C VAL A 87 -5.60 5.90 3.93
N LYS A 88 -5.71 5.70 5.24
CA LYS A 88 -4.55 5.46 6.12
C LYS A 88 -3.75 4.24 5.67
N LEU A 89 -4.43 3.15 5.35
CA LEU A 89 -3.82 1.92 4.88
C LEU A 89 -3.12 2.10 3.51
N GLY A 90 -3.72 2.85 2.59
CA GLY A 90 -3.13 3.20 1.30
C GLY A 90 -1.89 4.10 1.43
N GLN A 91 -1.91 5.06 2.35
CA GLN A 91 -0.74 5.89 2.69
C GLN A 91 0.41 5.04 3.25
N MET A 92 0.09 4.06 4.11
CA MET A 92 1.10 3.12 4.62
C MET A 92 1.71 2.32 3.46
N LEU A 93 0.90 1.77 2.55
CA LEU A 93 1.40 1.04 1.38
C LEU A 93 2.30 1.92 0.50
N THR A 94 1.89 3.17 0.23
CA THR A 94 2.67 4.13 -0.56
C THR A 94 4.03 4.42 0.07
N GLU A 95 4.08 4.57 1.40
CA GLU A 95 5.34 4.77 2.12
C GLU A 95 6.23 3.52 2.08
N LEU A 96 5.65 2.32 2.06
CA LEU A 96 6.39 1.08 1.86
C LEU A 96 6.99 0.98 0.45
N GLU A 97 6.20 1.29 -0.58
CA GLU A 97 6.66 1.37 -1.97
C GLU A 97 7.83 2.33 -2.12
N ARG A 98 7.76 3.49 -1.47
CA ARG A 98 8.83 4.50 -1.49
C ARG A 98 10.14 3.99 -0.86
N ARG A 99 10.06 3.16 0.18
CA ARG A 99 11.22 2.66 0.93
C ARG A 99 11.86 1.43 0.31
N LEU A 100 11.05 0.47 -0.12
CA LEU A 100 11.51 -0.85 -0.56
C LEU A 100 11.50 -0.99 -2.09
N GLY A 101 10.74 -0.15 -2.78
CA GLY A 101 10.49 -0.24 -4.21
C GLY A 101 9.17 -0.94 -4.53
N LYS A 102 8.55 -0.53 -5.65
CA LYS A 102 7.25 -1.01 -6.11
C LYS A 102 7.20 -2.52 -6.47
N GLU A 103 8.35 -3.15 -6.70
CA GLU A 103 8.47 -4.57 -7.07
C GLU A 103 9.02 -5.44 -5.92
N ASP A 104 9.26 -4.85 -4.73
CA ASP A 104 9.68 -5.64 -3.58
C ASP A 104 8.59 -6.66 -3.22
N LYS A 105 8.99 -7.90 -2.92
CA LYS A 105 8.05 -8.99 -2.63
C LYS A 105 7.08 -8.62 -1.49
N GLN A 106 7.57 -7.96 -0.44
CA GLN A 106 6.75 -7.60 0.70
C GLN A 106 5.73 -6.52 0.34
N VAL A 107 6.11 -5.59 -0.54
CA VAL A 107 5.19 -4.59 -1.09
C VAL A 107 4.11 -5.29 -1.91
N MET A 108 4.49 -6.22 -2.79
CA MET A 108 3.54 -6.98 -3.60
C MET A 108 2.55 -7.79 -2.76
N ASP A 109 3.04 -8.51 -1.74
CA ASP A 109 2.17 -9.28 -0.83
C ASP A 109 1.15 -8.37 -0.11
N LYS A 110 1.57 -7.17 0.33
CA LYS A 110 0.68 -6.21 1.01
C LYS A 110 -0.32 -5.56 0.05
N LYS A 111 0.12 -5.33 -1.19
CA LYS A 111 -0.71 -4.81 -2.25
C LYS A 111 -1.84 -5.77 -2.61
N GLU A 112 -1.57 -7.08 -2.63
CA GLU A 112 -2.61 -8.08 -2.87
C GLU A 112 -3.71 -8.03 -1.79
N ILE A 113 -3.35 -7.80 -0.52
CA ILE A 113 -4.32 -7.62 0.57
C ILE A 113 -5.07 -6.29 0.42
N TYR A 114 -4.37 -5.20 0.09
CA TYR A 114 -4.99 -3.90 -0.19
C TYR A 114 -6.03 -4.00 -1.31
N GLU A 115 -5.73 -4.75 -2.38
CA GLU A 115 -6.67 -4.98 -3.47
C GLU A 115 -7.90 -5.78 -3.03
N LEU A 116 -7.78 -6.80 -2.17
CA LEU A 116 -8.96 -7.48 -1.60
C LEU A 116 -9.86 -6.49 -0.86
N LEU A 117 -9.24 -5.57 -0.12
CA LEU A 117 -9.96 -4.53 0.58
C LEU A 117 -10.67 -3.57 -0.38
N GLU A 118 -10.02 -3.18 -1.47
CA GLU A 118 -10.63 -2.37 -2.54
C GLU A 118 -11.82 -3.08 -3.18
N ILE A 119 -11.73 -4.39 -3.41
CA ILE A 119 -12.83 -5.20 -3.96
C ILE A 119 -14.00 -5.27 -2.97
N LYS A 120 -13.73 -5.45 -1.69
CA LYS A 120 -14.78 -5.45 -0.68
C LYS A 120 -15.44 -4.07 -0.57
N THR A 121 -14.65 -3.01 -0.64
CA THR A 121 -15.13 -1.62 -0.72
C THR A 121 -16.01 -1.42 -1.94
N LEU A 122 -15.62 -1.93 -3.12
CA LEU A 122 -16.42 -1.88 -4.35
C LEU A 122 -17.81 -2.50 -4.13
N GLN A 123 -17.86 -3.72 -3.61
CA GLN A 123 -19.13 -4.41 -3.37
C GLN A 123 -20.04 -3.61 -2.42
N ASN A 124 -19.46 -3.02 -1.38
CA ASN A 124 -20.20 -2.20 -0.44
C ASN A 124 -20.72 -0.90 -1.07
N LEU A 125 -19.90 -0.23 -1.89
CA LEU A 125 -20.33 0.95 -2.63
C LEU A 125 -21.42 0.61 -3.66
N GLU A 126 -21.30 -0.47 -4.41
CA GLU A 126 -22.34 -0.94 -5.34
C GLU A 126 -23.64 -1.25 -4.60
N ASN A 127 -23.58 -1.94 -3.46
CA ASN A 127 -24.75 -2.22 -2.62
C ASN A 127 -25.41 -0.95 -2.08
N ILE A 128 -24.62 0.01 -1.58
CA ILE A 128 -25.14 1.31 -1.10
C ILE A 128 -25.78 2.07 -2.26
N LYS A 129 -25.13 2.15 -3.42
CA LYS A 129 -25.65 2.83 -4.61
C LYS A 129 -26.99 2.22 -5.04
N GLN A 130 -27.10 0.89 -5.07
CA GLN A 130 -28.30 0.18 -5.49
C GLN A 130 -29.46 0.25 -4.47
N LYS A 131 -29.17 0.05 -3.17
CA LYS A 131 -30.22 -0.07 -2.14
C LYS A 131 -30.65 1.26 -1.55
N CYS A 132 -29.76 2.25 -1.54
CA CYS A 132 -29.97 3.51 -0.83
C CYS A 132 -30.15 4.71 -1.77
N ASP A 133 -30.23 4.47 -3.09
CA ASP A 133 -30.41 5.47 -4.14
C ASP A 133 -29.45 6.67 -3.99
N LYS A 134 -28.18 6.37 -3.68
CA LYS A 134 -27.13 7.38 -3.49
C LYS A 134 -26.50 7.74 -4.82
N ASN A 135 -26.33 9.04 -5.03
CA ASN A 135 -25.72 9.58 -6.23
C ASN A 135 -24.22 9.84 -6.01
N PHE A 136 -23.39 8.87 -6.38
CA PHE A 136 -21.93 8.98 -6.44
C PHE A 136 -21.36 8.07 -7.53
N ASP A 137 -20.19 8.40 -8.06
CA ASP A 137 -19.51 7.60 -9.07
C ASP A 137 -18.45 6.69 -8.47
N ILE A 138 -18.29 5.51 -9.07
CA ILE A 138 -17.24 4.57 -8.73
C ILE A 138 -16.35 4.39 -9.97
N ILE A 139 -15.06 4.64 -9.78
CA ILE A 139 -14.03 4.50 -10.81
C ILE A 139 -13.09 3.37 -10.39
N LEU A 140 -12.97 2.35 -11.22
CA LEU A 140 -11.93 1.34 -11.08
C LEU A 140 -10.76 1.72 -11.97
N PHE A 141 -9.57 1.84 -11.40
CA PHE A 141 -8.37 2.20 -12.14
C PHE A 141 -7.38 1.04 -12.15
N PHE A 142 -7.12 0.51 -13.34
CA PHE A 142 -6.15 -0.56 -13.58
C PHE A 142 -4.84 0.02 -14.11
N TYR A 143 -3.72 -0.33 -13.48
CA TYR A 143 -2.39 0.17 -13.81
C TYR A 143 -1.33 -0.95 -13.77
N THR A 144 -0.07 -0.61 -14.08
CA THR A 144 1.08 -1.51 -13.92
C THR A 144 2.23 -0.78 -13.24
N ASN A 145 2.92 -1.47 -12.33
CA ASN A 145 4.17 -1.00 -11.72
C ASN A 145 5.42 -1.51 -12.47
N LYS A 146 5.25 -2.40 -13.45
CA LYS A 146 6.36 -2.96 -14.23
C LYS A 146 6.83 -1.95 -15.26
N LYS A 147 8.15 -1.75 -15.34
CA LYS A 147 8.78 -0.89 -16.36
C LYS A 147 8.56 -1.41 -17.78
N GLU A 148 8.65 -2.73 -17.93
CA GLU A 148 8.39 -3.44 -19.18
C GLU A 148 7.20 -4.37 -18.97
N ASP A 149 6.04 -3.97 -19.50
CA ASP A 149 4.82 -4.75 -19.43
C ASP A 149 4.14 -4.75 -20.81
N PRO A 150 3.84 -5.92 -21.40
CA PRO A 150 3.10 -5.97 -22.66
C PRO A 150 1.71 -5.33 -22.58
N LYS A 151 1.14 -5.17 -21.38
CA LYS A 151 -0.17 -4.54 -21.19
C LYS A 151 -0.11 -3.01 -21.19
N GLY A 152 1.05 -2.40 -20.95
CA GLY A 152 1.13 -0.94 -20.81
C GLY A 152 2.43 -0.41 -20.22
N SER A 153 2.43 0.87 -19.83
CA SER A 153 3.60 1.51 -19.23
C SER A 153 3.30 2.12 -17.87
N ILE A 154 4.32 2.16 -17.01
CA ILE A 154 4.27 2.84 -15.71
C ILE A 154 3.94 4.33 -15.85
N TYR A 155 4.41 5.00 -16.91
CA TYR A 155 4.19 6.43 -17.12
C TYR A 155 2.72 6.79 -17.33
N GLY A 156 2.00 5.97 -18.12
CA GLY A 156 0.56 6.17 -18.31
C GLY A 156 -0.22 5.94 -17.02
N GLY A 157 0.19 4.97 -16.20
CA GLY A 157 -0.40 4.73 -14.89
C GLY A 157 -0.18 5.88 -13.91
N ASP A 158 1.06 6.33 -13.75
CA ASP A 158 1.39 7.44 -12.84
C ASP A 158 0.70 8.75 -13.26
N ASP A 159 0.55 9.00 -14.56
CA ASP A 159 -0.13 10.19 -15.06
C ASP A 159 -1.65 10.12 -14.88
N GLN A 160 -2.28 8.99 -15.24
CA GLN A 160 -3.71 8.78 -15.00
C GLN A 160 -4.07 8.86 -13.51
N GLY A 161 -3.20 8.36 -12.63
CA GLY A 161 -3.36 8.47 -11.18
C GLY A 161 -3.46 9.92 -10.71
N LYS A 162 -2.59 10.81 -11.20
CA LYS A 162 -2.63 12.25 -10.87
C LYS A 162 -3.91 12.93 -11.35
N ILE A 163 -4.38 12.56 -12.54
CA ILE A 163 -5.66 13.06 -13.07
C ILE A 163 -6.81 12.64 -12.15
N LEU A 164 -6.83 11.38 -11.70
CA LEU A 164 -7.86 10.87 -10.80
C LEU A 164 -7.80 11.53 -9.42
N ASP A 165 -6.60 11.79 -8.88
CA ASP A 165 -6.45 12.53 -7.62
C ASP A 165 -7.06 13.94 -7.73
N GLN A 166 -6.86 14.61 -8.86
CA GLN A 166 -7.48 15.91 -9.13
C GLN A 166 -9.00 15.81 -9.24
N ILE A 167 -9.52 14.81 -9.95
CA ILE A 167 -10.98 14.57 -10.04
C ILE A 167 -11.58 14.38 -8.64
N VAL A 168 -10.98 13.55 -7.78
CA VAL A 168 -11.48 13.32 -6.41
C VAL A 168 -11.43 14.60 -5.58
N TYR A 169 -10.40 15.43 -5.76
CA TYR A 169 -10.30 16.71 -5.09
C TYR A 169 -11.39 17.71 -5.54
N ASP A 170 -11.62 17.83 -6.85
CA ASP A 170 -12.50 18.83 -7.46
C ASP A 170 -14.00 18.50 -7.34
N THR A 171 -14.34 17.22 -7.17
CA THR A 171 -15.74 16.74 -7.16
C THR A 171 -16.36 16.65 -5.76
N ARG A 172 -15.67 17.13 -4.73
CA ARG A 172 -16.25 17.19 -3.38
C ARG A 172 -17.49 18.07 -3.37
N ASP A 173 -18.53 17.62 -2.68
CA ASP A 173 -19.77 18.39 -2.55
C ASP A 173 -19.58 19.66 -1.69
N SER A 174 -20.64 20.47 -1.59
CA SER A 174 -20.63 21.70 -0.79
C SER A 174 -20.35 21.50 0.70
N ASN A 175 -20.49 20.26 1.19
CA ASN A 175 -20.20 19.86 2.58
C ASN A 175 -18.84 19.14 2.71
N GLY A 176 -18.04 19.10 1.64
CA GLY A 176 -16.75 18.44 1.58
C GLY A 176 -16.81 16.91 1.51
N LYS A 177 -17.97 16.32 1.18
CA LYS A 177 -18.14 14.88 1.02
C LYS A 177 -17.69 14.43 -0.37
N GLU A 178 -17.05 13.28 -0.43
CA GLU A 178 -16.62 12.66 -1.69
C GLU A 178 -17.85 12.15 -2.46
N THR A 179 -17.92 12.53 -3.73
CA THR A 179 -18.96 12.09 -4.68
C THR A 179 -18.39 11.16 -5.75
N VAL A 180 -17.06 11.01 -5.79
CA VAL A 180 -16.33 10.11 -6.69
C VAL A 180 -15.38 9.26 -5.87
N PHE A 181 -15.48 7.95 -6.01
CA PHE A 181 -14.62 6.99 -5.33
C PHE A 181 -13.73 6.26 -6.34
N VAL A 182 -12.42 6.35 -6.13
CA VAL A 182 -11.42 5.68 -6.97
C VAL A 182 -10.87 4.45 -6.22
N LEU A 183 -10.93 3.30 -6.89
CA LEU A 183 -10.40 2.02 -6.42
C LEU A 183 -9.32 1.55 -7.40
N VAL A 184 -8.13 1.21 -6.90
CA VAL A 184 -6.96 0.99 -7.77
C VAL A 184 -6.50 -0.47 -7.75
N PHE A 185 -6.10 -0.99 -8.91
CA PHE A 185 -5.74 -2.40 -9.10
C PHE A 185 -4.51 -2.57 -9.99
N ASP A 186 -3.56 -3.41 -9.58
CA ASP A 186 -2.42 -3.80 -10.41
C ASP A 186 -2.82 -4.89 -11.41
N ALA A 187 -2.61 -4.62 -12.70
CA ALA A 187 -2.84 -5.58 -13.76
C ALA A 187 -1.89 -6.80 -13.72
N ASN A 188 -0.87 -6.77 -12.85
CA ASN A 188 0.05 -7.88 -12.58
C ASN A 188 -0.18 -8.57 -11.24
N SER A 189 -1.20 -8.17 -10.49
CA SER A 189 -1.53 -8.80 -9.21
C SER A 189 -1.72 -10.31 -9.36
N ASN A 190 -1.23 -11.10 -8.39
CA ASN A 190 -1.52 -12.53 -8.39
C ASN A 190 -2.91 -12.84 -7.81
N ASN A 191 -3.54 -11.85 -7.17
CA ASN A 191 -4.85 -11.95 -6.55
C ASN A 191 -5.92 -12.43 -7.55
N LEU A 192 -6.57 -13.54 -7.23
CA LEU A 192 -7.60 -14.15 -8.07
C LEU A 192 -8.84 -13.25 -8.23
N ALA A 193 -9.19 -12.49 -7.21
CA ALA A 193 -10.32 -11.56 -7.26
C ALA A 193 -10.01 -10.37 -8.19
N THR A 194 -8.80 -9.82 -8.14
CA THR A 194 -8.35 -8.78 -9.09
C THR A 194 -8.38 -9.29 -10.53
N LYS A 195 -7.89 -10.52 -10.77
CA LYS A 195 -7.96 -11.17 -12.08
C LYS A 195 -9.40 -11.36 -12.56
N ALA A 196 -10.32 -11.75 -11.67
CA ALA A 196 -11.73 -11.90 -12.01
C ALA A 196 -12.38 -10.55 -12.39
N LEU A 197 -12.03 -9.45 -11.70
CA LEU A 197 -12.46 -8.11 -12.09
C LEU A 197 -11.93 -7.69 -13.46
N MET A 198 -10.65 -7.94 -13.73
CA MET A 198 -10.07 -7.67 -15.05
C MET A 198 -10.79 -8.45 -16.15
N GLN A 199 -11.15 -9.71 -15.91
CA GLN A 199 -11.93 -10.52 -16.85
C GLN A 199 -13.35 -9.97 -17.03
N LYS A 200 -14.05 -9.64 -15.93
CA LYS A 200 -15.41 -9.07 -15.95
C LYS A 200 -15.50 -7.83 -16.85
N TYR A 201 -14.50 -6.95 -16.79
CA TYR A 201 -14.48 -5.70 -17.56
C TYR A 201 -13.60 -5.75 -18.82
N ASN A 202 -13.13 -6.94 -19.21
CA ASN A 202 -12.29 -7.16 -20.38
C ASN A 202 -11.06 -6.21 -20.43
N ILE A 203 -10.34 -6.12 -19.31
CA ILE A 203 -9.12 -5.31 -19.16
C ILE A 203 -7.94 -6.06 -19.77
N THR A 204 -7.52 -5.63 -20.96
CA THR A 204 -6.39 -6.23 -21.70
C THR A 204 -5.17 -5.32 -21.79
N ALA A 205 -5.34 -4.03 -21.53
CA ALA A 205 -4.29 -3.01 -21.55
C ALA A 205 -4.45 -2.04 -20.38
N VAL A 206 -3.37 -1.37 -20.00
CA VAL A 206 -3.32 -0.36 -18.94
C VAL A 206 -2.53 0.88 -19.37
N PRO A 207 -2.84 2.09 -18.84
CA PRO A 207 -3.90 2.37 -17.88
C PRO A 207 -5.31 2.17 -18.47
N SER A 208 -6.23 1.69 -17.66
CA SER A 208 -7.63 1.53 -18.04
C SER A 208 -8.54 1.90 -16.88
N LEU A 209 -9.65 2.55 -17.19
CA LEU A 209 -10.67 2.95 -16.25
C LEU A 209 -11.94 2.14 -16.47
N VAL A 210 -12.65 1.85 -15.41
CA VAL A 210 -14.05 1.43 -15.47
C VAL A 210 -14.87 2.45 -14.70
N ILE A 211 -15.71 3.19 -15.41
CA ILE A 211 -16.57 4.23 -14.82
C ILE A 211 -18.01 3.78 -15.00
N ASN A 212 -18.71 3.56 -13.89
CA ASN A 212 -20.10 3.06 -13.88
C ASN A 212 -20.31 1.81 -14.77
N GLY A 213 -19.34 0.88 -14.73
CA GLY A 213 -19.39 -0.39 -15.45
C GLY A 213 -18.90 -0.34 -16.91
N ASN A 214 -18.63 0.83 -17.47
CA ASN A 214 -18.11 0.99 -18.83
C ASN A 214 -16.59 1.14 -18.83
N ARG A 215 -15.91 0.44 -19.74
CA ARG A 215 -14.44 0.45 -19.86
C ARG A 215 -13.96 1.61 -20.74
N TYR A 216 -12.94 2.31 -20.25
CA TYR A 216 -12.20 3.35 -20.95
C TYR A 216 -10.70 3.05 -20.87
N ASN A 217 -9.93 3.55 -21.84
CA ASN A 217 -8.46 3.50 -21.77
C ASN A 217 -7.97 4.72 -20.98
N TYR A 218 -6.73 5.16 -21.22
CA TYR A 218 -6.28 6.47 -20.76
C TYR A 218 -7.30 7.56 -21.15
N THR A 219 -7.72 8.36 -20.19
CA THR A 219 -8.80 9.35 -20.34
C THR A 219 -8.39 10.65 -19.67
N LEU A 220 -8.56 11.77 -20.38
CA LEU A 220 -8.23 13.10 -19.88
C LEU A 220 -9.24 13.55 -18.82
N LYS A 221 -8.84 14.53 -18.01
CA LYS A 221 -9.67 15.09 -16.95
C LYS A 221 -11.04 15.56 -17.46
N ASP A 222 -11.06 16.40 -18.50
CA ASP A 222 -12.29 16.98 -19.05
C ASP A 222 -13.25 15.90 -19.56
N ASP A 223 -12.71 14.83 -20.16
CA ASP A 223 -13.52 13.70 -20.63
C ASP A 223 -14.11 12.91 -19.45
N ILE A 224 -13.35 12.68 -18.38
CA ILE A 224 -13.86 12.05 -17.17
C ILE A 224 -14.99 12.89 -16.56
N GLU A 225 -14.83 14.22 -16.50
CA GLU A 225 -15.85 15.14 -15.98
C GLU A 225 -17.17 15.14 -16.77
N LEU A 226 -17.14 14.75 -18.05
CA LEU A 226 -18.34 14.58 -18.88
C LEU A 226 -19.03 13.24 -18.64
N ILE A 227 -18.30 12.23 -18.16
CA ILE A 227 -18.80 10.87 -17.93
C ILE A 227 -19.38 10.74 -16.52
N ILE A 228 -18.74 11.34 -15.52
CA ILE A 228 -19.18 11.29 -14.12
C ILE A 228 -20.43 12.15 -13.91
N GLN A 229 -21.28 11.74 -12.98
CA GLN A 229 -22.46 12.47 -12.55
C GLN A 229 -21.99 13.67 -11.72
N LYS A 230 -22.02 14.87 -12.31
CA LYS A 230 -21.73 16.09 -11.54
C LYS A 230 -22.73 16.22 -10.38
N PRO A 231 -22.28 16.50 -9.15
CA PRO A 231 -23.20 16.81 -8.07
C PRO A 231 -24.06 18.01 -8.49
N SER A 232 -25.37 17.90 -8.29
CA SER A 232 -26.28 19.04 -8.44
C SER A 232 -25.84 20.13 -7.45
N LEU A 233 -25.42 21.28 -7.99
CA LEU A 233 -25.11 22.51 -7.26
C LEU A 233 -26.24 22.91 -6.31
#